data_AF-A0A2V8VAK2-F1
#
_entry.id   AF-A0A2V8VAK2-F1
#
_cell.length_a   1.000
_cell.length_b   1.000
_cell.length_c   1.000
_cell.angle_alpha   90.00
_cell.angle_beta   90.00
_cell.angle_gamma   90.00
#
_symmetry.space_group_name_H-M   'P 1'
#
loop_
_entity.id
_entity.type
_entity.pdbx_description
1 polymer ?
#
loop_
_entity_poly.entity_id
_entity_poly.type
_entity_poly.pdbx_seq_one_letter_code
_entity_poly.pdbx_strand_id
1 'polypeptide(L)'
;MRKAALILLMSWSAFAAESFDYAVMRLRPLHRAEPGRLKIDGSGVSYESDNGQTKRQLTFENIREADVSDPKLVRIETYDILKRRIGGRREYAFRLREGTHDEDLARFLSAQVKRPVAGVYQVSAPPVFTAPVYHRHLLGGVHGKLEIGPEAIRFVAEKPADSRTWPYRDIESIGNADPFHFRVSTYSETYMFDVKERLAPEAYEYAWQRVCGVKDSR
;
A
#
# COMPACT_ATOMS: atom_id res chain seq x y z
N MET A 1 -44.79 24.53 -24.02
CA MET A 1 -44.28 23.46 -23.13
C MET A 1 -42.79 23.31 -23.36
N ARG A 2 -41.94 23.79 -22.42
CA ARG A 2 -40.47 23.76 -22.55
C ARG A 2 -39.97 22.36 -22.14
N LYS A 3 -39.32 21.64 -23.05
CA LYS A 3 -38.62 20.38 -22.75
C LYS A 3 -37.32 20.73 -22.02
N ALA A 4 -37.21 20.38 -20.74
CA ALA A 4 -35.97 20.44 -20.00
C ALA A 4 -35.12 19.22 -20.38
N ALA A 5 -33.98 19.46 -21.02
CA ALA A 5 -32.97 18.43 -21.26
C ALA A 5 -32.13 18.29 -19.97
N LEU A 6 -32.27 17.14 -19.30
CA LEU A 6 -31.44 16.77 -18.17
C LEU A 6 -30.09 16.27 -18.72
N ILE A 7 -29.06 17.11 -18.65
CA ILE A 7 -27.69 16.69 -18.96
C ILE A 7 -27.17 15.92 -17.73
N LEU A 8 -27.13 14.59 -17.85
CA LEU A 8 -26.38 13.74 -16.94
C LEU A 8 -24.89 14.00 -17.19
N LEU A 9 -24.26 14.84 -16.35
CA LEU A 9 -22.81 14.90 -16.28
C LEU A 9 -22.32 13.61 -15.63
N MET A 10 -21.97 12.62 -16.45
CA MET A 10 -21.10 11.52 -16.04
C MET A 10 -19.78 12.15 -15.60
N SER A 11 -19.54 12.19 -14.29
CA SER A 11 -18.28 12.55 -13.68
C SER A 11 -17.25 11.48 -14.00
N TRP A 12 -16.61 11.60 -15.17
CA TRP A 12 -15.40 10.84 -15.47
C TRP A 12 -14.34 11.26 -14.46
N SER A 13 -13.92 10.32 -13.62
CA SER A 13 -13.04 10.58 -12.49
C SER A 13 -11.74 11.26 -12.95
N ALA A 14 -11.41 12.40 -12.35
CA ALA A 14 -10.26 13.24 -12.70
C ALA A 14 -8.88 12.63 -12.37
N PHE A 15 -8.77 11.32 -12.19
CA PHE A 15 -7.51 10.64 -11.86
C PHE A 15 -6.56 10.48 -13.05
N ALA A 16 -6.98 10.78 -14.29
CA ALA A 16 -6.12 10.64 -15.46
C ALA A 16 -5.03 11.73 -15.58
N ALA A 17 -5.13 12.82 -14.80
CA ALA A 17 -4.24 13.98 -14.91
C ALA A 17 -3.05 13.96 -13.93
N GLU A 18 -3.08 13.11 -12.90
CA GLU A 18 -2.04 13.04 -11.90
C GLU A 18 -0.82 12.27 -12.45
N SER A 19 0.37 12.86 -12.29
CA SER A 19 1.63 12.30 -12.79
C SER A 19 2.73 12.54 -11.79
N PHE A 20 3.43 11.46 -11.44
CA PHE A 20 4.56 11.47 -10.53
C PHE A 20 5.82 11.14 -11.32
N ASP A 21 6.85 11.99 -11.24
CA ASP A 21 8.13 11.82 -11.93
C ASP A 21 9.26 11.90 -10.90
N TYR A 22 10.06 10.84 -10.82
CA TYR A 22 11.13 10.71 -9.84
C TYR A 22 12.45 10.31 -10.51
N ALA A 23 13.53 11.00 -10.14
CA ALA A 23 14.87 10.48 -10.35
C ALA A 23 15.11 9.35 -9.33
N VAL A 24 15.45 8.15 -9.82
CA VAL A 24 15.55 6.94 -8.99
C VAL A 24 16.82 6.13 -9.26
N MET A 25 17.14 5.27 -8.31
CA MET A 25 18.04 4.13 -8.45
C MET A 25 17.19 2.86 -8.50
N ARG A 26 17.11 2.21 -9.65
CA ARG A 26 16.52 0.87 -9.76
C ARG A 26 17.43 -0.14 -9.08
N LEU A 27 16.94 -0.72 -8.00
CA LEU A 27 17.66 -1.74 -7.25
C LEU A 27 17.61 -3.06 -8.02
N ARG A 28 18.76 -3.74 -8.10
CA ARG A 28 18.90 -4.98 -8.86
C ARG A 28 19.53 -6.03 -7.94
N PRO A 29 18.84 -7.15 -7.64
CA PRO A 29 19.42 -8.19 -6.82
C PRO A 29 20.71 -8.73 -7.45
N LEU A 30 21.82 -8.66 -6.71
CA LEU A 30 23.16 -9.11 -7.12
C LEU A 30 23.82 -8.26 -8.23
N HIS A 31 23.30 -7.08 -8.54
CA HIS A 31 23.93 -6.14 -9.47
C HIS A 31 23.98 -4.73 -8.90
N ARG A 32 24.83 -3.87 -9.46
CA ARG A 32 24.84 -2.44 -9.11
C ARG A 32 23.47 -1.83 -9.40
N ALA A 33 23.02 -0.92 -8.54
CA ALA A 33 21.81 -0.16 -8.81
C ALA A 33 21.97 0.67 -10.10
N GLU A 34 20.87 0.88 -10.81
CA GLU A 34 20.85 1.54 -12.12
C GLU A 34 20.11 2.87 -12.01
N PRO A 35 20.76 4.02 -12.28
CA PRO A 35 20.09 5.30 -12.23
C PRO A 35 19.12 5.44 -13.41
N GLY A 36 18.02 6.13 -13.18
CA GLY A 36 17.01 6.38 -14.21
C GLY A 36 15.90 7.30 -13.72
N ARG A 37 14.85 7.42 -14.54
CA ARG A 37 13.61 8.09 -14.20
C ARG A 37 12.47 7.09 -14.06
N LEU A 38 11.66 7.26 -13.04
CA LEU A 38 10.42 6.55 -12.79
C LEU A 38 9.26 7.53 -13.00
N LYS A 39 8.33 7.19 -13.89
CA LYS A 39 7.10 7.94 -14.08
C LYS A 39 5.89 7.06 -13.77
N ILE A 40 4.97 7.58 -12.97
CA ILE A 40 3.71 6.92 -12.60
C ILE A 40 2.59 7.89 -12.96
N ASP A 41 1.70 7.49 -13.86
CA ASP A 41 0.58 8.31 -14.32
C ASP A 41 -0.60 7.43 -14.73
N GLY A 42 -1.66 8.01 -15.30
CA GLY A 42 -2.85 7.27 -15.73
C GLY A 42 -2.59 6.13 -16.74
N SER A 43 -1.42 6.09 -17.39
CA SER A 43 -1.04 5.01 -18.31
C SER A 43 -0.37 3.80 -17.62
N GLY A 44 0.03 3.97 -16.36
CA GLY A 44 0.71 2.94 -15.57
C GLY A 44 2.04 3.43 -15.00
N VAL A 45 3.00 2.51 -14.92
CA VAL A 45 4.34 2.74 -14.39
C VAL A 45 5.36 2.55 -15.50
N SER A 46 6.20 3.56 -15.71
CA SER A 46 7.30 3.50 -16.66
C SER A 46 8.64 3.81 -16.00
N TYR A 47 9.69 3.13 -16.45
CA TYR A 47 11.06 3.40 -16.04
C TYR A 47 11.97 3.45 -17.26
N GLU A 48 12.87 4.42 -17.29
CA GLU A 48 13.94 4.54 -18.28
C GLU A 48 15.27 4.82 -17.57
N SER A 49 16.30 4.03 -17.88
CA SER A 49 17.64 4.26 -17.34
C SER A 49 18.29 5.50 -17.96
N ASP A 50 19.19 6.17 -17.23
CA ASP A 50 19.84 7.41 -17.70
C ASP A 50 20.62 7.21 -19.02
N ASN A 51 21.06 5.99 -19.30
CA ASN A 51 21.75 5.63 -20.56
C ASN A 51 20.80 5.17 -21.69
N GLY A 52 19.48 5.18 -21.47
CA GLY A 52 18.44 4.79 -22.43
C GLY A 52 18.36 3.29 -22.76
N GLN A 53 19.27 2.45 -22.23
CA GLN A 53 19.36 1.04 -22.59
C GLN A 53 18.28 0.17 -21.93
N THR A 54 17.79 0.57 -20.76
CA THR A 54 16.77 -0.15 -20.02
C THR A 54 15.48 0.66 -20.00
N LYS A 55 14.44 0.14 -20.64
CA LYS A 55 13.07 0.67 -20.52
C LYS A 55 12.12 -0.38 -19.95
N ARG A 56 11.21 0.02 -19.06
CA ARG A 56 10.14 -0.83 -18.51
C ARG A 56 8.83 -0.07 -18.57
N GLN A 57 7.77 -0.76 -18.95
CA GLN A 57 6.41 -0.26 -18.94
C GLN A 57 5.53 -1.33 -18.30
N LEU A 58 4.73 -0.94 -17.32
CA LEU A 58 3.76 -1.78 -16.64
C LEU A 58 2.41 -1.08 -16.67
N THR A 59 1.38 -1.76 -17.14
CA THR A 59 -0.01 -1.32 -16.92
C THR A 59 -0.45 -1.73 -15.52
N PHE A 60 -1.42 -1.02 -14.94
CA PHE A 60 -1.92 -1.33 -13.59
C PHE A 60 -2.49 -2.75 -13.47
N GLU A 61 -3.00 -3.32 -14.56
CA GLU A 61 -3.53 -4.70 -14.59
C GLU A 61 -2.44 -5.75 -14.39
N ASN A 62 -1.19 -5.43 -14.72
CA ASN A 62 -0.04 -6.31 -14.55
C ASN A 62 0.67 -6.10 -13.21
N ILE A 63 0.22 -5.13 -12.42
CA ILE A 63 0.68 -4.90 -11.05
C ILE A 63 -0.14 -5.78 -10.12
N ARG A 64 0.56 -6.69 -9.44
CA ARG A 64 -0.04 -7.54 -8.43
C ARG A 64 -0.10 -6.85 -7.08
N GLU A 65 0.90 -6.03 -6.78
CA GLU A 65 1.02 -5.28 -5.54
C GLU A 65 1.97 -4.10 -5.76
N ALA A 66 1.70 -2.99 -5.08
CA ALA A 66 2.64 -1.89 -4.94
C ALA A 66 2.89 -1.62 -3.45
N ASP A 67 4.12 -1.29 -3.10
CA ASP A 67 4.49 -0.84 -1.76
C ASP A 67 5.22 0.51 -1.88
N VAL A 68 4.60 1.53 -1.30
CA VAL A 68 5.07 2.92 -1.21
C VAL A 68 5.08 3.40 0.24
N SER A 69 5.19 2.47 1.19
CA SER A 69 5.19 2.78 2.62
C SER A 69 6.49 3.43 3.12
N ASP A 70 7.63 3.11 2.52
CA ASP A 70 8.88 3.85 2.71
C ASP A 70 8.88 5.05 1.77
N PRO A 71 8.91 6.31 2.27
CA PRO A 71 8.82 7.52 1.46
C PRO A 71 9.97 7.71 0.46
N LYS A 72 11.02 6.87 0.52
CA LYS A 72 12.15 6.88 -0.42
C LYS A 72 12.17 5.69 -1.36
N LEU A 73 11.20 4.78 -1.28
CA LEU A 73 11.22 3.53 -2.02
C LEU A 73 9.85 3.19 -2.60
N VAL A 74 9.81 2.97 -3.92
CA VAL A 74 8.64 2.41 -4.60
C VAL A 74 8.95 0.98 -5.00
N ARG A 75 8.20 0.01 -4.48
CA ARG A 75 8.28 -1.40 -4.90
C ARG A 75 7.03 -1.80 -5.66
N ILE A 76 7.21 -2.57 -6.73
CA ILE A 76 6.13 -3.08 -7.56
C ILE A 76 6.38 -4.56 -7.81
N GLU A 77 5.44 -5.39 -7.36
CA GLU A 77 5.40 -6.81 -7.70
C GLU A 77 4.45 -7.01 -8.89
N THR A 78 4.89 -7.80 -9.87
CA THR A 78 4.12 -8.14 -11.06
C THR A 78 3.67 -9.60 -11.04
N TYR A 79 2.74 -9.96 -11.92
CA TYR A 79 2.31 -11.35 -12.09
C TYR A 79 3.36 -12.26 -12.73
N ASP A 80 4.38 -11.69 -13.38
CA ASP A 80 5.42 -12.45 -14.06
C ASP A 80 6.23 -13.30 -13.08
N ILE A 81 6.41 -14.59 -13.39
CA ILE A 81 7.31 -15.48 -12.65
C ILE A 81 8.69 -15.46 -13.32
N LEU A 82 9.75 -15.29 -12.53
CA LEU A 82 11.12 -15.36 -13.03
C LEU A 82 11.50 -16.82 -13.31
N LYS A 83 11.51 -17.23 -14.58
CA LYS A 83 11.82 -18.61 -15.04
C LYS A 83 13.20 -19.17 -14.62
N ARG A 84 14.12 -18.35 -14.08
CA ARG A 84 15.53 -18.72 -13.83
C ARG A 84 16.08 -18.40 -12.43
N ARG A 85 15.23 -18.09 -11.45
CA ARG A 85 15.64 -18.07 -10.02
C ARG A 85 14.66 -18.88 -9.20
N ILE A 86 15.18 -19.50 -8.14
CA ILE A 86 14.42 -20.20 -7.09
C ILE A 86 13.21 -19.31 -6.74
N GLY A 87 12.01 -19.85 -7.01
CA GLY A 87 10.69 -19.20 -6.99
C GLY A 87 10.63 -17.75 -6.52
N GLY A 88 10.28 -16.85 -7.43
CA GLY A 88 9.95 -15.47 -7.09
C GLY A 88 9.18 -14.81 -8.23
N ARG A 89 8.19 -13.99 -7.87
CA ARG A 89 7.58 -13.08 -8.83
C ARG A 89 8.57 -11.97 -9.18
N ARG A 90 8.37 -11.35 -10.34
CA ARG A 90 9.20 -10.25 -10.79
C ARG A 90 8.81 -9.01 -10.00
N GLU A 91 9.78 -8.54 -9.24
CA GLU A 91 9.71 -7.32 -8.45
C GLU A 91 10.63 -6.25 -9.05
N TYR A 92 10.14 -5.01 -9.03
CA TYR A 92 10.93 -3.82 -9.27
C TYR A 92 10.97 -2.98 -8.00
N ALA A 93 12.17 -2.55 -7.59
CA ALA A 93 12.35 -1.65 -6.47
C ALA A 93 13.12 -0.41 -6.95
N PHE A 94 12.56 0.78 -6.70
CA PHE A 94 13.09 2.06 -7.13
C PHE A 94 13.31 2.95 -5.92
N ARG A 95 14.57 3.25 -5.60
CA ARG A 95 14.91 4.19 -4.52
C ARG A 95 15.00 5.60 -5.09
N LEU A 96 14.26 6.55 -4.53
CA LEU A 96 14.36 7.96 -4.91
C LEU A 96 15.78 8.48 -4.66
N ARG A 97 16.33 9.21 -5.63
CA ARG A 97 17.67 9.83 -5.53
C ARG A 97 17.62 11.09 -4.67
N GLU A 98 16.52 11.81 -4.76
CA GLU A 98 16.28 13.09 -4.08
C GLU A 98 14.84 13.13 -3.57
N GLY A 99 14.63 13.84 -2.46
CA GLY A 99 13.30 14.00 -1.86
C GLY A 99 12.68 12.71 -1.34
N THR A 100 11.36 12.74 -1.26
CA THR A 100 10.47 11.66 -0.86
C THR A 100 9.19 11.74 -1.69
N HIS A 101 8.54 10.61 -1.96
CA HIS A 101 7.14 10.65 -2.35
C HIS A 101 6.26 10.85 -1.10
N ASP A 102 4.98 11.09 -1.34
CA ASP A 102 4.00 11.41 -0.30
C ASP A 102 2.78 10.47 -0.38
N GLU A 103 1.77 10.79 0.40
CA GLU A 103 0.54 10.02 0.50
C GLU A 103 -0.31 10.12 -0.79
N ASP A 104 -0.07 11.13 -1.64
CA ASP A 104 -0.80 11.30 -2.90
C ASP A 104 -0.47 10.15 -3.86
N LEU A 105 0.81 9.73 -3.91
CA LEU A 105 1.21 8.56 -4.68
C LEU A 105 0.52 7.29 -4.19
N ALA A 106 0.42 7.09 -2.87
CA ALA A 106 -0.26 5.94 -2.29
C ALA A 106 -1.76 5.94 -2.67
N ARG A 107 -2.43 7.08 -2.52
CA ARG A 107 -3.83 7.27 -2.90
C ARG A 107 -4.06 6.99 -4.38
N PHE A 108 -3.21 7.54 -5.23
CA PHE A 108 -3.27 7.36 -6.68
C PHE A 108 -3.12 5.89 -7.06
N LEU A 109 -2.09 5.21 -6.56
CA LEU A 109 -1.87 3.78 -6.83
C LEU A 109 -3.04 2.93 -6.33
N SER A 110 -3.56 3.22 -5.15
CA SER A 110 -4.70 2.51 -4.56
C SER A 110 -6.02 2.74 -5.32
N ALA A 111 -6.14 3.82 -6.09
CA ALA A 111 -7.27 4.05 -6.99
C ALA A 111 -7.14 3.28 -8.32
N GLN A 112 -5.91 3.05 -8.79
CA GLN A 112 -5.63 2.46 -10.11
C GLN A 112 -5.38 0.94 -10.06
N VAL A 113 -4.75 0.45 -8.99
CA VAL A 113 -4.38 -0.96 -8.83
C VAL A 113 -5.54 -1.75 -8.21
N LYS A 114 -5.99 -2.82 -8.86
CA LYS A 114 -7.10 -3.70 -8.40
C LYS A 114 -6.71 -4.61 -7.22
N ARG A 115 -5.56 -4.38 -6.62
CA ARG A 115 -4.92 -5.21 -5.60
C ARG A 115 -4.37 -4.30 -4.50
N PRO A 116 -4.08 -4.84 -3.30
CA PRO A 116 -3.57 -4.04 -2.20
C PRO A 116 -2.37 -3.19 -2.61
N VAL A 117 -2.38 -1.97 -2.13
CA VAL A 117 -1.23 -1.08 -2.17
C VAL A 117 -0.81 -0.87 -0.72
N ALA A 118 0.38 -1.37 -0.36
CA ALA A 118 0.96 -1.08 0.93
C ALA A 118 1.44 0.38 0.94
N GLY A 119 1.01 1.15 1.92
CA GLY A 119 1.31 2.57 1.97
C GLY A 119 0.89 3.21 3.28
N VAL A 120 1.22 4.49 3.42
CA VAL A 120 0.63 5.38 4.41
C VAL A 120 -0.40 6.22 3.68
N TYR A 121 -1.63 6.23 4.21
CA TYR A 121 -2.76 6.93 3.61
C TYR A 121 -3.26 8.00 4.57
N GLN A 122 -3.73 9.11 4.01
CA GLN A 122 -4.54 10.05 4.75
C GLN A 122 -5.88 9.38 5.08
N VAL A 123 -6.17 9.27 6.37
CA VAL A 123 -7.50 8.92 6.87
C VAL A 123 -8.20 10.18 7.36
N SER A 124 -9.48 10.34 7.03
CA SER A 124 -10.19 11.59 7.32
C SER A 124 -10.74 11.63 8.75
N ALA A 125 -11.07 10.46 9.30
CA ALA A 125 -11.59 10.33 10.65
C ALA A 125 -10.54 9.84 11.66
N PRO A 126 -10.60 10.31 12.92
CA PRO A 126 -9.72 9.82 13.98
C PRO A 126 -9.95 8.33 14.27
N PRO A 127 -8.95 7.64 14.86
CA PRO A 127 -9.13 6.26 15.30
C PRO A 127 -10.18 6.17 16.40
N VAL A 128 -10.97 5.10 16.36
CA VAL A 128 -11.94 4.78 17.43
C VAL A 128 -11.24 4.07 18.58
N PHE A 129 -10.27 3.22 18.25
CA PHE A 129 -9.44 2.52 19.23
C PHE A 129 -7.96 2.70 18.90
N THR A 130 -7.15 2.83 19.94
CA THR A 130 -5.69 2.87 19.83
C THR A 130 -5.09 1.99 20.90
N ALA A 131 -4.09 1.20 20.53
CA ALA A 131 -3.33 0.38 21.48
C ALA A 131 -1.82 0.50 21.21
N PRO A 132 -0.98 0.63 22.25
CA PRO A 132 0.46 0.55 22.09
C PRO A 132 0.86 -0.90 21.73
N VAL A 133 1.70 -1.06 20.70
CA VAL A 133 2.07 -2.38 20.19
C VAL A 133 3.58 -2.51 19.92
N TYR A 134 4.03 -3.75 19.77
CA TYR A 134 5.30 -4.12 19.17
C TYR A 134 5.05 -5.03 17.96
N HIS A 135 5.43 -4.58 16.77
CA HIS A 135 5.36 -5.37 15.54
C HIS A 135 6.61 -6.24 15.44
N ARG A 136 6.45 -7.57 15.50
CA ARG A 136 7.58 -8.51 15.37
C ARG A 136 7.99 -8.68 13.92
N HIS A 137 9.30 -8.65 13.67
CA HIS A 137 9.90 -9.07 12.41
C HIS A 137 10.62 -10.41 12.60
N LEU A 138 11.13 -11.01 11.52
CA LEU A 138 11.92 -12.24 11.60
C LEU A 138 13.16 -12.07 12.52
N LEU A 139 13.73 -10.87 12.54
CA LEU A 139 14.81 -10.46 13.44
C LEU A 139 14.46 -9.09 14.03
N GLY A 140 14.13 -9.06 15.32
CA GLY A 140 13.75 -7.83 16.01
C GLY A 140 12.30 -7.41 15.75
N GLY A 141 12.04 -6.10 15.70
CA GLY A 141 10.71 -5.54 15.55
C GLY A 141 10.66 -4.06 15.88
N VAL A 142 9.49 -3.47 15.73
CA VAL A 142 9.29 -2.01 15.79
C VAL A 142 8.17 -1.68 16.76
N HIS A 143 8.42 -0.72 17.66
CA HIS A 143 7.39 -0.16 18.53
C HIS A 143 6.50 0.82 17.77
N GLY A 144 5.25 0.91 18.20
CA GLY A 144 4.31 1.88 17.66
C GLY A 144 2.95 1.80 18.30
N LYS A 145 1.96 2.31 17.58
CA LYS A 145 0.55 2.28 17.96
C LYS A 145 -0.25 1.62 16.85
N LEU A 146 -1.13 0.71 17.24
CA LEU A 146 -2.17 0.20 16.36
C LEU A 146 -3.39 1.08 16.53
N GLU A 147 -3.87 1.64 15.43
CA GLU A 147 -5.03 2.52 15.36
C GLU A 147 -6.11 1.83 14.52
N ILE A 148 -7.28 1.62 15.11
CA ILE A 148 -8.44 1.02 14.46
C ILE A 148 -9.47 2.13 14.25
N GLY A 149 -9.67 2.54 13.00
CA GLY A 149 -10.56 3.62 12.61
C GLY A 149 -11.67 3.18 11.67
N PRO A 150 -12.54 4.10 11.24
CA PRO A 150 -13.67 3.76 10.38
C PRO A 150 -13.28 3.38 8.95
N GLU A 151 -12.16 3.91 8.44
CA GLU A 151 -11.70 3.74 7.05
C GLU A 151 -10.63 2.64 6.89
N ALA A 152 -9.80 2.46 7.91
CA ALA A 152 -8.63 1.61 7.86
C ALA A 152 -8.18 1.15 9.26
N ILE A 153 -7.30 0.15 9.27
CA ILE A 153 -6.41 -0.14 10.39
C ILE A 153 -5.04 0.46 10.06
N ARG A 154 -4.40 1.13 11.02
CA ARG A 154 -3.08 1.75 10.85
C ARG A 154 -2.12 1.24 11.91
N PHE A 155 -0.90 0.95 11.49
CA PHE A 155 0.23 0.82 12.40
C PHE A 155 1.09 2.08 12.25
N VAL A 156 1.08 2.91 13.28
CA VAL A 156 1.92 4.12 13.36
C VAL A 156 3.17 3.75 14.14
N ALA A 157 4.23 3.46 13.40
CA ALA A 157 5.53 3.08 13.96
C ALA A 157 6.29 4.31 14.47
N GLU A 158 7.13 4.12 15.49
CA GLU A 158 8.06 5.16 15.95
C GLU A 158 9.03 5.60 14.84
N LYS A 159 9.39 4.66 13.96
CA LYS A 159 10.11 4.94 12.72
C LYS A 159 9.12 5.04 11.55
N PRO A 160 8.93 6.22 10.94
CA PRO A 160 7.86 6.42 9.94
C PRO A 160 7.88 5.44 8.77
N ALA A 161 9.06 5.02 8.29
CA ALA A 161 9.20 4.07 7.19
C ALA A 161 8.63 2.66 7.49
N ASP A 162 8.42 2.34 8.77
CA ASP A 162 7.84 1.07 9.22
C ASP A 162 6.32 1.19 9.48
N SER A 163 5.74 2.39 9.30
CA SER A 163 4.30 2.63 9.43
C SER A 163 3.54 2.06 8.25
N ARG A 164 2.33 1.58 8.49
CA ARG A 164 1.46 0.99 7.46
C ARG A 164 0.02 1.42 7.69
N THR A 165 -0.73 1.57 6.63
CA THR A 165 -2.19 1.77 6.69
C THR A 165 -2.84 0.76 5.75
N TRP A 166 -3.80 0.00 6.28
CA TRP A 166 -4.56 -1.00 5.56
C TRP A 166 -6.02 -0.54 5.48
N PRO A 167 -6.46 0.03 4.34
CA PRO A 167 -7.88 0.19 4.05
C PRO A 167 -8.58 -1.17 4.19
N TYR A 168 -9.80 -1.20 4.74
CA TYR A 168 -10.48 -2.49 4.97
C TYR A 168 -10.64 -3.35 3.71
N ARG A 169 -10.72 -2.71 2.53
CA ARG A 169 -10.77 -3.40 1.23
C ARG A 169 -9.52 -4.22 0.89
N ASP A 170 -8.39 -3.91 1.52
CA ASP A 170 -7.07 -4.51 1.28
C ASP A 170 -6.72 -5.57 2.35
N ILE A 171 -7.54 -5.68 3.40
CA ILE A 171 -7.39 -6.66 4.46
C ILE A 171 -8.10 -7.96 4.06
N GLU A 172 -7.35 -9.05 3.99
CA GLU A 172 -7.89 -10.38 3.76
C GLU A 172 -8.52 -10.94 5.03
N SER A 173 -7.84 -10.83 6.17
CA SER A 173 -8.40 -11.23 7.47
C SER A 173 -7.73 -10.49 8.62
N ILE A 174 -8.42 -10.45 9.75
CA ILE A 174 -7.82 -10.11 11.04
C ILE A 174 -7.94 -11.31 11.97
N GLY A 175 -7.19 -11.28 13.07
CA GLY A 175 -7.35 -12.24 14.14
C GLY A 175 -6.65 -11.80 15.41
N ASN A 176 -7.04 -12.37 16.53
CA ASN A 176 -6.34 -12.29 17.80
C ASN A 176 -6.28 -13.69 18.41
N ALA A 177 -5.07 -14.16 18.74
CA ALA A 177 -4.92 -15.43 19.46
C ALA A 177 -5.42 -15.28 20.91
N ASP A 178 -5.19 -14.10 21.47
CA ASP A 178 -5.63 -13.66 22.79
C ASP A 178 -5.67 -12.10 22.81
N PRO A 179 -6.12 -11.46 23.89
CA PRO A 179 -6.23 -10.00 23.97
C PRO A 179 -4.90 -9.22 23.88
N PHE A 180 -3.74 -9.87 23.92
CA PHE A 180 -2.42 -9.25 23.80
C PHE A 180 -1.78 -9.50 22.44
N HIS A 181 -2.50 -10.11 21.50
CA HIS A 181 -2.00 -10.33 20.15
C HIS A 181 -3.03 -9.88 19.12
N PHE A 182 -2.60 -9.13 18.12
CA PHE A 182 -3.44 -8.74 17.00
C PHE A 182 -2.72 -9.03 15.69
N ARG A 183 -3.47 -9.54 14.70
CA ARG A 183 -2.96 -9.94 13.39
C ARG A 183 -3.76 -9.24 12.31
N VAL A 184 -3.05 -8.66 11.34
CA VAL A 184 -3.63 -8.18 10.08
C VAL A 184 -3.00 -8.96 8.95
N SER A 185 -3.81 -9.69 8.18
CA SER A 185 -3.36 -10.38 6.98
C SER A 185 -3.88 -9.66 5.75
N THR A 186 -2.95 -9.29 4.86
CA THR A 186 -3.21 -8.86 3.49
C THR A 186 -3.00 -10.06 2.55
N TYR A 187 -3.22 -9.86 1.26
CA TYR A 187 -2.92 -10.89 0.25
C TYR A 187 -1.43 -11.21 0.08
N SER A 188 -0.55 -10.38 0.65
CA SER A 188 0.90 -10.45 0.44
C SER A 188 1.65 -10.79 1.71
N GLU A 189 1.20 -10.27 2.84
CA GLU A 189 1.91 -10.38 4.11
C GLU A 189 0.94 -10.48 5.29
N THR A 190 1.42 -11.10 6.36
CA THR A 190 0.72 -11.13 7.65
C THR A 190 1.54 -10.37 8.67
N TYR A 191 0.94 -9.34 9.24
CA TYR A 191 1.51 -8.49 10.26
C TYR A 191 1.05 -8.96 11.64
N MET A 192 2.01 -9.17 12.55
CA MET A 192 1.74 -9.65 13.92
C MET A 192 2.16 -8.61 14.95
N PHE A 193 1.22 -8.21 15.78
CA PHE A 193 1.40 -7.20 16.82
C PHE A 193 1.26 -7.83 18.20
N ASP A 194 2.29 -7.66 19.03
CA ASP A 194 2.18 -7.83 20.47
C ASP A 194 1.57 -6.54 21.03
N VAL A 195 0.34 -6.62 21.53
CA VAL A 195 -0.35 -5.51 22.17
C VAL A 195 0.16 -5.39 23.60
N LYS A 196 0.67 -4.21 23.97
CA LYS A 196 1.29 -4.00 25.29
C LYS A 196 0.26 -3.88 26.42
N GLU A 197 -0.99 -3.67 26.05
CA GLU A 197 -2.14 -3.58 26.94
C GLU A 197 -3.25 -4.51 26.44
N ARG A 198 -4.14 -4.95 27.34
CA ARG A 198 -5.24 -5.82 26.95
C ARG A 198 -6.12 -5.10 25.94
N LEU A 199 -6.20 -5.61 24.72
CA LEU A 199 -7.09 -5.06 23.69
C LEU A 199 -8.54 -5.22 24.14
N ALA A 200 -9.28 -4.11 24.13
CA ALA A 200 -10.70 -4.10 24.45
C ALA A 200 -11.45 -5.03 23.48
N PRO A 201 -12.34 -5.93 23.95
CA PRO A 201 -13.12 -6.82 23.08
C PRO A 201 -13.86 -6.06 21.96
N GLU A 202 -14.34 -4.86 22.27
CA GLU A 202 -15.05 -3.96 21.36
C GLU A 202 -14.17 -3.49 20.21
N ALA A 203 -12.86 -3.34 20.44
CA ALA A 203 -11.91 -2.93 19.41
C ALA A 203 -11.75 -4.01 18.33
N TYR A 204 -11.65 -5.27 18.74
CA TYR A 204 -11.60 -6.40 17.82
C TYR A 204 -12.91 -6.53 17.04
N GLU A 205 -14.04 -6.52 17.74
CA GLU A 205 -15.37 -6.65 17.12
C GLU A 205 -15.64 -5.52 16.10
N TYR A 206 -15.27 -4.29 16.44
CA TYR A 206 -15.38 -3.14 15.54
C TYR A 206 -14.58 -3.31 14.24
N ALA A 207 -13.35 -3.83 14.34
CA ALA A 207 -12.51 -4.12 13.19
C ALA A 207 -13.07 -5.28 12.37
N TRP A 208 -13.51 -6.35 13.04
CA TRP A 208 -14.07 -7.55 12.42
C TRP A 208 -15.29 -7.23 11.56
N GLN A 209 -16.24 -6.46 12.10
CA GLN A 209 -17.44 -6.05 11.37
C GLN A 209 -17.12 -5.28 10.08
N ARG A 210 -16.03 -4.51 10.05
CA ARG A 210 -15.62 -3.78 8.85
C ARG A 210 -14.92 -4.67 7.83
N VAL A 211 -14.08 -5.60 8.29
CA VAL A 211 -13.44 -6.57 7.40
C VAL A 211 -14.48 -7.51 6.78
N CYS A 212 -15.44 -8.00 7.55
CA CYS A 212 -16.49 -8.90 7.07
C CYS A 212 -17.61 -8.16 6.32
N GLY A 213 -18.11 -7.03 6.81
CA GLY A 213 -19.15 -6.27 6.13
C GLY A 213 -18.73 -5.73 4.75
N VAL A 214 -17.44 -5.46 4.55
CA VAL A 214 -16.90 -5.13 3.21
C VAL A 214 -16.90 -6.33 2.27
N LYS A 215 -16.80 -7.57 2.78
CA LYS A 215 -16.83 -8.78 1.94
C LYS A 215 -18.25 -9.11 1.47
N ASP A 216 -19.26 -8.87 2.31
CA ASP A 216 -20.66 -9.17 1.98
C ASP A 216 -21.27 -8.19 0.95
N SER A 217 -20.59 -7.09 0.64
CA SER A 217 -21.03 -6.06 -0.30
C SER A 217 -20.34 -6.11 -1.68
N ARG A 218 -19.51 -7.14 -1.93
CA ARG A 218 -18.87 -7.42 -3.23
C ARG A 218 -19.51 -8.60 -3.93
#